data_AF-A0A3L7VL10-F1
#
_entry.id   AF-A0A3L7VL10-F1
#
_cell.length_a   1.000
_cell.length_b   1.000
_cell.length_c   1.000
_cell.angle_alpha   90.00
_cell.angle_beta   90.00
_cell.angle_gamma   90.00
#
_symmetry.space_group_name_H-M   'P 1'
#
loop_
_entity.id
_entity.type
_entity.pdbx_description
1 polymer ?
#
loop_
_entity_poly.entity_id
_entity_poly.type
_entity_poly.pdbx_seq_one_letter_code
_entity_poly.pdbx_strand_id
1 'polypeptide(L)'
;IEARRFAKVWSFFVRYKRRSEWEAFRNPTMAMWDHVLDALKRKYTRRDGVEVVDIAHLEKHIKTLRPALEAWEAEKRNRAN
;
A
#
# COMPACT_ATOMS: atom_id res chain seq x y z
N ILE A 1 -0.90 1.48 8.57
CA ILE A 1 0.17 1.23 7.58
C ILE A 1 1.19 2.35 7.75
N GLU A 2 2.48 2.03 7.68
CA GLU A 2 3.59 2.95 7.77
C GLU A 2 4.42 2.86 6.49
N ALA A 3 4.75 4.01 5.91
CA ALA A 3 5.64 4.11 4.77
C ALA A 3 6.96 4.72 5.24
N ARG A 4 8.07 3.99 5.05
CA ARG A 4 9.43 4.43 5.37
C ARG A 4 10.23 4.55 4.08
N ARG A 5 10.97 5.64 3.92
CA ARG A 5 11.89 5.84 2.79
C ARG A 5 13.32 5.68 3.30
N PHE A 6 14.07 4.76 2.73
CA PHE A 6 15.50 4.56 3.02
C PHE A 6 16.25 4.38 1.70
N ALA A 7 17.36 5.11 1.50
CA ALA A 7 18.17 5.05 0.28
C ALA A 7 17.35 5.15 -1.04
N LYS A 8 16.35 6.03 -1.07
CA LYS A 8 15.37 6.21 -2.17
C LYS A 8 14.42 5.03 -2.41
N VAL A 9 14.44 4.00 -1.57
CA VAL A 9 13.53 2.86 -1.63
C VAL A 9 12.42 3.05 -0.60
N TRP A 10 11.18 2.84 -1.03
CA TRP A 10 10.02 2.81 -0.14
C TRP A 10 9.81 1.42 0.42
N SER A 11 9.72 1.32 1.74
CA SER A 11 9.31 0.13 2.48
C SER A 11 7.98 0.40 3.17
N PHE A 12 7.04 -0.53 3.01
CA PHE A 12 5.71 -0.43 3.59
C PHE A 12 5.53 -1.49 4.66
N PHE A 13 5.00 -1.06 5.80
CA PHE A 13 4.73 -1.92 6.94
C PHE A 13 3.27 -1.82 7.32
N VAL A 14 2.62 -2.95 7.57
CA VAL A 14 1.26 -3.00 8.09
C VAL A 14 1.28 -3.42 9.54
N ARG A 15 0.35 -2.86 10.31
CA ARG A 15 0.08 -3.29 11.67
C ARG A 15 -1.40 -3.57 11.77
N TYR A 16 -1.80 -4.84 11.83
CA TYR A 16 -3.20 -5.25 11.83
C TYR A 16 -3.90 -4.97 13.18
N LYS A 17 -3.16 -4.97 14.29
CA LYS A 17 -3.71 -4.64 15.63
C LYS A 17 -2.89 -3.53 16.28
N ARG A 18 -3.54 -2.66 17.06
CA ARG A 18 -2.91 -1.50 17.70
C ARG A 18 -1.69 -1.82 18.60
N ARG A 19 -1.53 -3.09 19.02
CA ARG A 19 -0.39 -3.61 19.82
C ARG A 19 0.41 -4.75 19.15
N SER A 20 0.16 -5.09 17.89
CA SER A 20 0.94 -6.14 17.19
C SER A 20 2.28 -5.63 16.65
N GLU A 21 3.13 -6.51 16.14
CA GLU A 21 4.34 -6.08 15.43
C GLU A 21 4.00 -5.43 14.08
N TRP A 22 4.94 -4.63 13.58
CA TRP A 22 4.89 -4.11 12.21
C TRP A 22 5.39 -5.20 11.29
N GLU A 23 4.51 -5.71 10.43
CA GLU A 23 4.85 -6.73 9.46
C GLU A 23 5.14 -6.09 8.10
N ALA A 24 6.10 -6.65 7.38
CA ALA A 24 6.33 -6.29 5.99
C ALA A 24 5.05 -6.55 5.19
N PHE A 25 4.78 -5.68 4.21
CA PHE A 25 3.59 -5.73 3.35
C PHE A 25 3.59 -6.99 2.45
N ARG A 26 3.31 -8.18 3.02
CA ARG A 26 3.20 -9.45 2.29
C ARG A 26 1.75 -9.67 1.89
N ASN A 27 1.48 -9.70 0.58
CA ASN A 27 0.16 -9.89 -0.03
C ASN A 27 -0.92 -8.87 0.41
N PRO A 28 -0.68 -7.57 0.21
CA PRO A 28 -1.69 -6.54 0.50
C PRO A 28 -2.92 -6.66 -0.40
N THR A 29 -4.10 -6.44 0.18
CA THR A 29 -5.36 -6.29 -0.57
C THR A 29 -5.42 -4.94 -1.28
N MET A 30 -6.37 -4.76 -2.20
CA MET A 30 -6.56 -3.46 -2.87
C MET A 30 -6.85 -2.33 -1.88
N ALA A 31 -7.71 -2.59 -0.89
CA ALA A 31 -8.02 -1.61 0.16
C ALA A 31 -6.80 -1.16 0.97
N MET A 32 -5.81 -2.06 1.16
CA MET A 32 -4.56 -1.72 1.84
C MET A 32 -3.69 -0.79 0.99
N TRP A 33 -3.62 -1.03 -0.32
CA TRP A 33 -2.91 -0.15 -1.25
C TRP A 33 -3.53 1.24 -1.34
N ASP A 34 -4.86 1.34 -1.36
CA ASP A 34 -5.56 2.63 -1.33
C ASP A 34 -5.23 3.42 -0.07
N HIS A 35 -5.17 2.74 1.09
CA HIS A 35 -4.74 3.36 2.34
C HIS A 35 -3.27 3.85 2.30
N VAL A 36 -2.38 3.13 1.62
CA VAL A 36 -0.98 3.56 1.45
C VAL A 36 -0.91 4.83 0.60
N LEU A 37 -1.66 4.85 -0.50
CA LEU A 37 -1.70 6.00 -1.40
C LEU A 37 -2.24 7.24 -0.70
N ASP A 38 -3.30 7.11 0.09
CA ASP A 38 -3.83 8.19 0.90
C ASP A 38 -2.81 8.67 1.95
N ALA A 39 -2.09 7.76 2.61
CA ALA A 39 -1.03 8.12 3.55
C ALA A 39 0.12 8.91 2.88
N LEU A 40 0.53 8.53 1.66
CA LEU A 40 1.54 9.28 0.90
C LEU A 40 1.04 10.66 0.49
N LYS A 41 -0.21 10.76 0.01
CA LYS A 41 -0.83 12.05 -0.34
C LYS A 41 -0.85 12.99 0.87
N ARG A 42 -1.21 12.50 2.05
CA ARG A 42 -1.18 13.29 3.30
C ARG A 42 0.22 13.74 3.68
N LYS A 43 1.23 12.88 3.54
CA LYS A 43 2.64 13.23 3.81
C LYS A 43 3.17 14.27 2.80
N TYR A 44 2.80 14.15 1.53
CA TYR A 44 3.12 15.16 0.51
C TYR A 44 2.52 16.53 0.86
N THR A 45 1.23 16.57 1.24
CA THR A 45 0.59 17.81 1.70
C THR A 45 1.31 18.42 2.91
N ARG A 46 1.82 17.58 3.82
CA ARG A 46 2.58 18.02 5.01
C ARG A 46 4.06 18.33 4.72
N ARG A 47 4.52 18.19 3.47
CA ARG A 47 5.93 18.32 3.05
C ARG A 47 6.88 17.42 3.86
N ASP A 48 6.40 16.25 4.25
CA ASP A 48 7.12 15.26 5.07
C ASP A 48 8.00 14.34 4.20
N GLY A 49 8.84 14.93 3.36
CA GLY A 49 9.83 14.21 2.53
C GLY A 49 9.26 13.29 1.43
N VAL A 50 7.96 13.37 1.15
CA VAL A 50 7.31 12.72 0.01
C VAL A 50 7.25 13.70 -1.15
N GLU A 51 7.65 13.24 -2.33
CA GLU A 51 7.55 14.01 -3.55
C GLU A 51 6.36 13.53 -4.41
N VAL A 52 5.92 14.38 -5.33
CA VAL A 52 4.84 14.02 -6.27
C VAL A 52 5.20 12.79 -7.12
N VAL A 53 6.48 12.58 -7.40
CA VAL A 53 6.99 11.40 -8.13
C VAL A 53 6.79 10.10 -7.36
N ASP A 54 6.84 10.14 -6.02
CA ASP A 54 6.59 8.96 -5.18
C ASP A 54 5.12 8.54 -5.26
N ILE A 55 4.21 9.52 -5.25
CA ILE A 55 2.76 9.30 -5.43
C ILE A 55 2.51 8.71 -6.83
N ALA A 56 3.08 9.31 -7.87
CA ALA A 56 2.90 8.85 -9.24
C ALA A 56 3.42 7.41 -9.45
N HIS A 57 4.57 7.07 -8.86
CA HIS A 57 5.09 5.71 -8.89
C HIS A 57 4.14 4.72 -8.22
N LEU A 58 3.61 5.05 -7.05
CA LEU A 58 2.68 4.18 -6.35
C LEU A 58 1.36 4.03 -7.12
N GLU A 59 0.80 5.11 -7.67
CA GLU A 59 -0.41 5.05 -8.50
C GLU A 59 -0.22 4.15 -9.74
N LYS A 60 0.95 4.25 -10.39
CA LYS A 60 1.30 3.37 -11.52
C LYS A 60 1.40 1.92 -11.07
N HIS A 61 2.05 1.65 -9.94
CA HIS A 61 2.19 0.30 -9.39
C HIS A 61 0.82 -0.32 -9.06
N ILE A 62 -0.04 0.42 -8.37
CA ILE A 62 -1.41 0.00 -8.05
C ILE A 62 -2.20 -0.28 -9.33
N LYS A 63 -2.10 0.60 -10.33
CA LYS A 63 -2.78 0.41 -11.62
C LYS A 63 -2.37 -0.90 -12.30
N THR A 64 -1.09 -1.28 -12.20
CA THR A 64 -0.59 -2.56 -12.74
C THR A 64 -1.07 -3.76 -11.94
N LEU A 65 -1.11 -3.66 -10.60
CA LEU A 65 -1.50 -4.78 -9.74
C LEU A 65 -3.01 -5.00 -9.65
N ARG A 66 -3.80 -3.95 -9.84
CA ARG A 66 -5.25 -3.96 -9.61
C ARG A 66 -5.98 -5.12 -10.30
N PRO A 67 -5.79 -5.39 -11.61
CA PRO A 67 -6.47 -6.52 -12.24
C PRO A 67 -6.13 -7.87 -11.61
N ALA A 68 -4.85 -8.07 -11.22
CA ALA A 68 -4.39 -9.32 -10.62
C ALA A 68 -4.90 -9.50 -9.18
N LEU A 69 -4.95 -8.42 -8.40
CA LEU A 69 -5.45 -8.44 -7.03
C LEU A 69 -6.97 -8.62 -6.99
N GLU A 70 -7.71 -7.93 -7.87
CA GLU A 70 -9.17 -8.10 -7.99
C GLU A 70 -9.53 -9.53 -8.43
N ALA A 71 -8.79 -10.10 -9.38
CA ALA A 71 -8.98 -11.49 -9.80
C ALA A 71 -8.73 -12.48 -8.64
N TRP A 72 -7.67 -12.26 -7.85
CA TRP A 72 -7.35 -13.09 -6.69
C TRP A 72 -8.38 -12.97 -5.56
N GLU A 73 -8.86 -11.76 -5.28
CA GLU A 73 -9.92 -11.51 -4.30
C GLU A 73 -11.24 -12.17 -4.73
N ALA A 74 -11.58 -12.11 -6.02
CA ALA A 74 -12.75 -12.78 -6.60
C ALA A 74 -12.63 -14.31 -6.52
N GLU A 75 -11.48 -14.88 -6.84
CA GLU A 75 -11.24 -16.32 -6.73
C GLU A 75 -11.36 -16.81 -5.29
N LYS A 76 -10.77 -16.09 -4.32
CA LYS A 76 -10.91 -16.39 -2.90
C LYS A 76 -12.36 -16.35 -2.43
N ARG A 77 -13.13 -15.37 -2.89
CA ARG A 77 -14.55 -15.24 -2.56
C ARG A 77 -15.36 -16.44 -3.09
N ASN A 78 -15.07 -16.90 -4.31
CA ASN A 78 -15.74 -18.05 -4.91
C ASN A 78 -15.39 -19.38 -4.23
N ARG A 79 -14.17 -19.55 -3.69
CA ARG A 79 -13.78 -20.75 -2.92
C ARG A 79 -14.37 -20.81 -1.50
N ALA A 80 -14.87 -19.69 -0.99
CA ALA A 80 -15.44 -19.60 0.36
C ALA A 80 -16.97 -19.79 0.40
N ASN A 81 -17.61 -19.86 -0.78
CA ASN A 81 -19.03 -20.22 -0.98
C ASN A 81 -19.13 -21.71 -1.36
#